data_AF-A0A937AVR6-F1
#
_entry.id   AF-A0A937AVR6-F1
#
_cell.length_a   1.000
_cell.length_b   1.000
_cell.length_c   1.000
_cell.angle_alpha   90.00
_cell.angle_beta   90.00
_cell.angle_gamma   90.00
#
_symmetry.space_group_name_H-M   'P 1'
#
loop_
_entity.id
_entity.type
_entity.pdbx_description
1 polymer ?
#
loop_
_entity_poly.entity_id
_entity_poly.type
_entity_poly.pdbx_seq_one_letter_code
_entity_poly.pdbx_strand_id
1 'polypeptide(L)'
;MNRWQRSLHEAGRVVAAYVLSSHKAVAKVYHDAGACWPSRELSATNREIVLAIGPLAAAIAQREREPELPPHLKNKPIELQAIGQVDMFDHQSCDFRAASDLALIADFCIESLDDQPQRCCQSGELAGSTAEQLVSQHHALIVKAARELFLNGVVTVPLPERKES
;
A
#
# COMPACT_ATOMS: atom_id res chain seq x y z
N MET A 1 -0.59 -13.57 -6.98
CA MET A 1 -1.11 -13.03 -5.70
C MET A 1 -2.63 -13.01 -5.78
N ASN A 2 -3.34 -13.57 -4.79
CA ASN A 2 -4.80 -13.50 -4.73
C ASN A 2 -5.29 -12.12 -4.20
N ARG A 3 -6.61 -11.88 -4.21
CA ARG A 3 -7.18 -10.59 -3.81
C ARG A 3 -6.86 -10.23 -2.35
N TRP A 4 -6.87 -11.21 -1.44
CA TRP A 4 -6.55 -10.98 -0.04
C TRP A 4 -5.08 -10.60 0.16
N GLN A 5 -4.16 -11.36 -0.44
CA GLN A 5 -2.74 -11.06 -0.44
C GLN A 5 -2.46 -9.68 -1.06
N ARG A 6 -3.17 -9.30 -2.14
CA ARG A 6 -3.04 -7.97 -2.73
C ARG A 6 -3.58 -6.87 -1.82
N SER A 7 -4.67 -7.14 -1.11
CA SER A 7 -5.23 -6.19 -0.14
C SER A 7 -4.26 -5.98 1.02
N LEU A 8 -3.57 -7.04 1.47
CA LEU A 8 -2.49 -6.94 2.46
C LEU A 8 -1.27 -6.18 1.90
N HIS A 9 -0.89 -6.45 0.65
CA HIS A 9 0.19 -5.76 -0.04
C HIS A 9 -0.01 -4.24 -0.02
N GLU A 10 -1.13 -3.78 -0.58
CA GLU A 10 -1.42 -2.35 -0.66
C GLU A 10 -1.74 -1.74 0.72
N ALA A 11 -2.32 -2.51 1.65
CA ALA A 11 -2.52 -2.06 3.02
C ALA A 11 -1.19 -1.81 3.74
N GLY A 12 -0.17 -2.65 3.52
CA GLY A 12 1.18 -2.40 4.01
C GLY A 12 1.71 -1.06 3.52
N ARG A 13 1.61 -0.82 2.21
CA ARG A 13 2.11 0.42 1.56
C ARG A 13 1.42 1.66 2.09
N VAL A 14 0.09 1.67 2.17
CA VAL A 14 -0.67 2.84 2.64
C VAL A 14 -0.47 3.12 4.13
N VAL A 15 -0.30 2.07 4.94
CA VAL A 15 0.03 2.24 6.37
C VAL A 15 1.44 2.79 6.55
N ALA A 16 2.43 2.26 5.83
CA ALA A 16 3.78 2.81 5.86
C ALA A 16 3.84 4.26 5.39
N ALA A 17 3.15 4.57 4.28
CA ALA A 17 3.04 5.92 3.76
C ALA A 17 2.46 6.89 4.80
N TYR A 18 1.40 6.47 5.51
CA TYR A 18 0.82 7.24 6.61
C TYR A 18 1.79 7.41 7.78
N VAL A 19 2.42 6.34 8.26
CA VAL A 19 3.33 6.37 9.42
C VAL A 19 4.56 7.24 9.15
N LEU A 20 5.18 7.08 7.97
CA LEU A 20 6.40 7.79 7.60
C LEU A 20 6.18 9.27 7.29
N SER A 21 4.99 9.63 6.78
CA SER A 21 4.67 11.01 6.46
C SER A 21 3.90 11.73 7.58
N SER A 22 3.23 11.01 8.47
CA SER A 22 2.17 11.54 9.36
C SER A 22 1.05 12.26 8.60
N HIS A 23 0.88 11.95 7.31
CA HIS A 23 -0.14 12.53 6.44
C HIS A 23 -1.03 11.43 5.88
N LYS A 24 -2.24 11.80 5.45
CA LYS A 24 -3.21 10.86 4.89
C LYS A 24 -2.61 10.09 3.72
N ALA A 25 -2.99 8.84 3.56
CA ALA A 25 -2.64 8.04 2.39
C ALA A 25 -3.86 7.22 1.95
N VAL A 26 -3.98 6.98 0.65
CA VAL A 26 -5.09 6.24 0.05
C VAL A 26 -4.53 5.03 -0.68
N ALA A 27 -5.16 3.87 -0.57
CA ALA A 27 -4.87 2.73 -1.42
C ALA A 27 -6.13 2.25 -2.15
N LYS A 28 -5.94 1.73 -3.36
CA LYS A 28 -6.97 1.05 -4.14
C LYS A 28 -6.46 -0.30 -4.62
N VAL A 29 -7.35 -1.28 -4.65
CA VAL A 29 -7.09 -2.61 -5.21
C VAL A 29 -8.05 -2.85 -6.37
N TYR A 30 -7.47 -3.23 -7.50
CA TYR A 30 -8.14 -3.62 -8.73
C TYR A 30 -8.09 -5.14 -8.89
N HIS A 31 -8.76 -5.66 -9.93
CA HIS A 31 -8.80 -7.10 -10.19
C HIS A 31 -7.39 -7.70 -10.35
N ASP A 32 -6.48 -6.98 -10.98
CA ASP A 32 -5.12 -7.42 -11.33
C ASP A 32 -4.01 -6.50 -10.80
N ALA A 33 -4.36 -5.29 -10.34
CA ALA A 33 -3.41 -4.29 -9.86
C ALA A 33 -3.76 -3.72 -8.48
N GLY A 34 -2.84 -2.98 -7.90
CA GLY A 34 -3.00 -2.18 -6.69
C GLY A 34 -2.27 -0.86 -6.85
N ALA A 35 -2.68 0.15 -6.09
CA ALA A 35 -2.00 1.44 -6.07
C ALA A 35 -2.15 2.11 -4.71
N CYS A 36 -1.14 2.89 -4.34
CA CYS A 36 -1.06 3.65 -3.10
C CYS A 36 -0.68 5.10 -3.41
N TRP A 37 -1.38 6.06 -2.81
CA TRP A 37 -1.19 7.50 -2.97
C TRP A 37 -1.01 8.16 -1.61
N PRO A 38 0.22 8.52 -1.21
CA PRO A 38 0.42 9.42 -0.09
C PRO A 38 -0.06 10.83 -0.44
N SER A 39 -0.71 11.53 0.49
CA SER A 39 -1.15 12.93 0.29
C SER A 39 -0.03 13.96 0.31
N ARG A 40 1.20 13.53 0.61
CA ARG A 40 2.43 14.31 0.46
C ARG A 40 3.49 13.49 -0.24
N GLU A 41 4.38 14.17 -0.93
CA GLU A 41 5.56 13.54 -1.49
C GLU A 41 6.41 12.92 -0.36
N LEU A 42 6.86 11.68 -0.59
CA LEU A 42 7.76 10.97 0.29
C LEU A 42 9.21 11.21 -0.16
N SER A 43 10.14 11.30 0.79
CA SER A 43 11.57 11.24 0.46
C SER A 43 11.91 9.93 -0.26
N ALA A 44 13.00 9.91 -1.02
CA ALA A 44 13.48 8.71 -1.71
C ALA A 44 13.54 7.48 -0.78
N THR A 45 14.14 7.63 0.40
CA THR A 45 14.21 6.56 1.42
C THR A 45 12.83 6.09 1.88
N ASN A 46 11.89 7.02 2.13
CA ASN A 46 10.53 6.64 2.53
C ASN A 46 9.79 5.92 1.38
N ARG A 47 10.06 6.28 0.12
CA ARG A 47 9.52 5.57 -1.06
C ARG A 47 10.04 4.14 -1.11
N GLU A 48 11.34 3.92 -0.89
CA GLU A 48 11.92 2.56 -0.82
C GLU A 48 11.27 1.71 0.28
N ILE A 49 11.10 2.28 1.48
CA ILE A 49 10.45 1.56 2.59
C ILE A 49 9.00 1.19 2.22
N VAL A 50 8.26 2.13 1.60
CA VAL A 50 6.88 1.88 1.13
C VAL A 50 6.85 0.82 0.02
N LEU A 51 7.87 0.69 -0.82
CA LEU A 51 7.95 -0.40 -1.80
C LEU A 51 8.28 -1.73 -1.12
N ALA A 52 9.28 -1.75 -0.22
CA ALA A 52 9.73 -2.95 0.46
C ALA A 52 8.66 -3.58 1.37
N ILE A 53 7.80 -2.76 1.98
CA ILE A 53 6.77 -3.25 2.91
C ILE A 53 5.66 -4.05 2.23
N GLY A 54 5.37 -3.79 0.95
CA GLY A 54 4.26 -4.42 0.24
C GLY A 54 4.36 -5.96 0.26
N PRO A 55 5.44 -6.55 -0.28
CA PRO A 55 5.64 -8.00 -0.30
C PRO A 55 5.66 -8.62 1.11
N LEU A 56 6.26 -7.93 2.08
CA LEU A 56 6.31 -8.37 3.48
C LEU A 56 4.91 -8.43 4.11
N ALA A 57 4.09 -7.40 3.87
CA ALA A 57 2.70 -7.37 4.32
C ALA A 57 1.86 -8.46 3.63
N ALA A 58 2.09 -8.74 2.34
CA ALA A 58 1.40 -9.82 1.64
C ALA A 58 1.66 -11.21 2.28
N ALA A 59 2.84 -11.42 2.87
CA ALA A 59 3.19 -12.66 3.57
C ALA A 59 2.36 -12.90 4.85
N ILE A 60 1.73 -11.87 5.41
CA ILE A 60 0.79 -11.98 6.54
C ILE A 60 -0.36 -12.95 6.21
N ALA A 61 -0.73 -13.10 4.94
CA ALA A 61 -1.77 -14.03 4.48
C ALA A 61 -1.50 -15.51 4.86
N GLN A 62 -0.26 -15.87 5.21
CA GLN A 62 0.07 -17.21 5.72
C GLN A 62 -0.50 -17.46 7.12
N ARG A 63 -0.82 -16.39 7.87
CA ARG A 63 -1.26 -16.44 9.27
C ARG A 63 -2.65 -15.84 9.48
N GLU A 64 -3.03 -14.87 8.63
CA GLU A 64 -4.32 -14.20 8.69
C GLU A 64 -5.31 -14.76 7.67
N ARG A 65 -6.47 -15.19 8.17
CA ARG A 65 -7.54 -15.75 7.35
C ARG A 65 -8.16 -14.68 6.45
N GLU A 66 -8.30 -15.03 5.18
CA GLU A 66 -9.05 -14.24 4.20
C GLU A 66 -10.47 -13.94 4.73
N PRO A 67 -10.92 -12.67 4.70
CA PRO A 67 -12.26 -12.29 5.12
C PRO A 67 -13.32 -12.95 4.24
N GLU A 68 -14.45 -13.34 4.82
CA GLU A 68 -15.57 -13.80 4.01
C GLU A 68 -16.17 -12.62 3.25
N LEU A 69 -16.23 -12.73 1.91
CA LEU A 69 -16.96 -11.77 1.10
C LEU A 69 -18.46 -11.84 1.42
N PRO A 70 -19.09 -10.72 1.81
CA PRO A 70 -20.54 -10.66 1.93
C PRO A 70 -21.23 -11.16 0.65
N PRO A 71 -22.36 -11.88 0.73
CA PRO A 71 -23.04 -12.43 -0.44
C PRO A 71 -23.33 -11.40 -1.54
N HIS A 72 -23.60 -10.14 -1.15
CA HIS A 72 -23.86 -9.04 -2.07
C HIS A 72 -22.63 -8.53 -2.84
N LEU A 73 -21.41 -8.93 -2.44
CA LEU A 73 -20.15 -8.62 -3.11
C LEU A 73 -19.55 -9.83 -3.86
N LYS A 74 -20.06 -11.05 -3.66
CA LYS A 74 -19.49 -12.28 -4.27
C LYS A 74 -19.58 -12.33 -5.81
N ASN A 75 -20.60 -11.70 -6.39
CA ASN A 75 -20.88 -11.77 -7.84
C ASN A 75 -20.86 -10.41 -8.55
N LYS A 76 -20.50 -9.34 -7.84
CA LYS A 76 -20.35 -8.03 -8.46
C LYS A 76 -18.87 -7.86 -8.85
N PRO A 77 -18.54 -7.64 -10.14
CA PRO A 77 -17.29 -6.96 -10.42
C PRO A 77 -17.33 -5.65 -9.63
N ILE A 78 -16.27 -5.36 -8.89
CA ILE A 78 -16.21 -4.08 -8.19
C ILE A 78 -15.92 -3.03 -9.26
N GLU A 79 -16.99 -2.58 -9.88
CA GLU A 79 -17.00 -1.41 -10.74
C GLU A 79 -16.93 -0.19 -9.83
N LEU A 80 -15.74 0.38 -9.77
CA LEU A 80 -15.23 1.46 -8.93
C LEU A 80 -16.01 2.79 -8.97
N GLN A 81 -17.20 2.86 -9.56
CA GLN A 81 -17.87 4.14 -9.80
C GLN A 81 -18.60 4.73 -8.57
N ALA A 82 -18.76 4.00 -7.46
CA ALA A 82 -19.76 4.37 -6.44
C ALA A 82 -19.28 4.52 -4.99
N ILE A 83 -17.98 4.66 -4.70
CA ILE A 83 -17.52 4.92 -3.31
C ILE A 83 -16.69 6.19 -3.27
N GLY A 84 -17.41 7.31 -3.14
CA GLY A 84 -16.88 8.63 -2.83
C GLY A 84 -15.97 9.20 -3.89
N GLN A 85 -16.29 10.40 -4.37
CA GLN A 85 -15.24 11.33 -4.75
C GLN A 85 -14.36 11.52 -3.51
N VAL A 86 -13.39 10.63 -3.29
CA VAL A 86 -12.17 11.03 -2.60
C VAL A 86 -11.63 12.07 -3.55
N ASP A 87 -11.82 13.35 -3.22
CA ASP A 87 -11.21 14.47 -3.92
C ASP A 87 -9.80 14.02 -4.23
N MET A 88 -9.57 13.70 -5.52
CA MET A 88 -8.27 13.25 -5.95
C MET A 88 -7.38 14.43 -5.65
N PHE A 89 -6.54 14.29 -4.62
CA PHE A 89 -5.57 15.30 -4.24
C PHE A 89 -4.96 15.83 -5.54
N ASP A 90 -5.06 17.15 -5.72
CA ASP A 90 -4.69 17.85 -6.94
C ASP A 90 -3.40 17.28 -7.55
N HIS A 91 -3.45 17.05 -8.85
CA HIS A 91 -2.58 16.20 -9.66
C HIS A 91 -1.07 16.50 -9.61
N GLN A 92 -0.39 16.22 -8.48
CA GLN A 92 1.09 16.28 -8.39
C GLN A 92 1.75 15.21 -7.49
N SER A 93 1.01 14.30 -6.86
CA SER A 93 1.58 13.30 -5.95
C SER A 93 2.21 12.10 -6.68
N CYS A 94 3.41 11.67 -6.26
CA CYS A 94 4.12 10.47 -6.74
C CYS A 94 3.16 9.28 -6.92
N ASP A 95 2.88 8.98 -8.18
CA ASP A 95 1.95 7.95 -8.60
C ASP A 95 2.66 6.59 -8.48
N PHE A 96 2.42 5.86 -7.39
CA PHE A 96 2.71 4.41 -7.36
C PHE A 96 1.61 3.64 -8.09
N ARG A 97 1.34 4.04 -9.34
CA ARG A 97 0.34 3.40 -10.21
C ARG A 97 0.68 1.93 -10.43
N ALA A 98 -0.22 1.22 -11.10
CA ALA A 98 -0.16 -0.18 -11.54
C ALA A 98 1.07 -0.60 -12.39
N ALA A 99 2.18 0.15 -12.33
CA ALA A 99 3.49 -0.37 -12.63
C ALA A 99 3.77 -1.57 -11.72
N SER A 100 4.31 -2.64 -12.27
CA SER A 100 4.75 -3.77 -11.46
C SER A 100 5.79 -3.29 -10.44
N ASP A 101 5.88 -3.94 -9.28
CA ASP A 101 6.92 -3.59 -8.29
C ASP A 101 8.31 -3.59 -8.93
N LEU A 102 8.54 -4.47 -9.91
CA LEU A 102 9.77 -4.51 -10.71
C LEU A 102 10.02 -3.22 -11.52
N ALA A 103 8.98 -2.60 -12.08
CA ALA A 103 9.11 -1.33 -12.80
C ALA A 103 9.40 -0.17 -11.82
N LEU A 104 8.72 -0.13 -10.68
CA LEU A 104 8.98 0.89 -9.65
C LEU A 104 10.39 0.76 -9.04
N ILE A 105 10.84 -0.47 -8.81
CA ILE A 105 12.21 -0.76 -8.37
C ILE A 105 13.21 -0.38 -9.47
N ALA A 106 12.93 -0.69 -10.74
CA ALA A 106 13.81 -0.34 -11.85
C ALA A 106 13.96 1.17 -12.03
N ASP A 107 12.86 1.93 -11.99
CA ASP A 107 12.89 3.40 -12.06
C ASP A 107 13.74 3.97 -10.92
N PHE A 108 13.58 3.43 -9.71
CA PHE A 108 14.37 3.84 -8.55
C PHE A 108 15.87 3.51 -8.70
N CYS A 109 16.19 2.31 -9.18
CA CYS A 109 17.57 1.91 -9.44
C CYS A 109 18.21 2.81 -10.50
N ILE A 110 17.48 3.19 -11.55
CA ILE A 110 17.96 4.09 -12.60
C ILE A 110 18.28 5.47 -12.02
N GLU A 111 17.39 6.05 -11.20
CA GLU A 111 17.64 7.34 -10.51
C GLU A 111 18.86 7.29 -9.58
N SER A 112 19.12 6.15 -8.95
CA SER A 112 20.22 5.98 -7.98
C SER A 112 21.58 5.66 -8.62
N LEU A 113 21.58 5.11 -9.84
CA LEU A 113 22.79 4.74 -10.59
C LEU A 113 23.55 5.96 -11.12
N ASP A 114 22.87 7.08 -11.36
CA ASP A 114 23.50 8.31 -11.85
C ASP A 114 24.40 8.98 -10.80
N ASP A 115 24.25 8.67 -9.50
CA ASP A 115 24.98 9.36 -8.42
C ASP A 115 25.87 8.48 -7.51
N GLN A 116 25.58 7.18 -7.29
CA GLN A 116 26.49 6.24 -6.58
C GLN A 116 25.89 4.81 -6.45
N PRO A 117 26.38 3.80 -7.19
CA PRO A 117 25.78 2.46 -7.23
C PRO A 117 25.83 1.71 -5.89
N GLN A 118 26.82 1.97 -5.03
CA GLN A 118 26.97 1.31 -3.73
C GLN A 118 25.92 1.75 -2.71
N ARG A 119 25.35 2.95 -2.86
CA ARG A 119 24.25 3.42 -1.99
C ARG A 119 22.97 2.63 -2.23
N CYS A 120 22.70 2.19 -3.47
CA CYS A 120 21.50 1.44 -3.80
C CYS A 120 21.41 0.11 -3.01
N CYS A 121 22.52 -0.61 -2.86
CA CYS A 121 22.55 -1.87 -2.11
C CYS A 121 22.34 -1.67 -0.60
N GLN A 122 23.01 -0.68 -0.01
CA GLN A 122 22.91 -0.38 1.42
C GLN A 122 21.56 0.22 1.79
N SER A 123 21.00 1.06 0.92
CA SER A 123 19.65 1.64 1.09
C SER A 123 18.58 0.55 1.03
N GLY A 124 18.72 -0.43 0.14
CA GLY A 124 17.81 -1.58 0.05
C GLY A 124 17.76 -2.44 1.32
N GLU A 125 18.91 -2.72 1.94
CA GLU A 125 18.98 -3.48 3.20
C GLU A 125 18.35 -2.71 4.39
N LEU A 126 18.61 -1.40 4.47
CA LEU A 126 18.01 -0.52 5.47
C LEU A 126 16.49 -0.35 5.27
N ALA A 127 16.04 -0.22 4.02
CA ALA A 127 14.63 -0.16 3.69
C ALA A 127 13.91 -1.47 4.04
N GLY A 128 14.53 -2.62 3.77
CA GLY A 128 13.99 -3.94 4.11
C GLY A 128 13.82 -4.14 5.62
N SER A 129 14.88 -3.90 6.41
CA SER A 129 14.83 -4.01 7.87
C SER A 129 13.82 -3.04 8.51
N THR A 130 13.75 -1.80 8.01
CA THR A 130 12.74 -0.81 8.47
C THR A 130 11.32 -1.25 8.11
N ALA A 131 11.13 -1.81 6.91
CA ALA A 131 9.84 -2.33 6.48
C ALA A 131 9.39 -3.53 7.33
N GLU A 132 10.29 -4.45 7.66
CA GLU A 132 10.00 -5.56 8.60
C GLU A 132 9.57 -5.05 9.97
N GLN A 133 10.27 -4.04 10.50
CA GLN A 133 9.92 -3.40 11.76
C GLN A 133 8.52 -2.75 11.68
N LEU A 134 8.22 -2.03 10.60
CA LEU A 134 6.90 -1.42 10.40
C LEU A 134 5.78 -2.46 10.30
N VAL A 135 6.00 -3.59 9.61
CA VAL A 135 5.03 -4.70 9.55
C VAL A 135 4.76 -5.23 10.96
N SER A 136 5.80 -5.47 11.74
CA SER A 136 5.69 -5.98 13.10
C SER A 136 4.93 -5.00 14.02
N GLN A 137 5.31 -3.72 13.99
CA GLN A 137 4.73 -2.69 14.85
C GLN A 137 3.28 -2.33 14.48
N HIS A 138 2.93 -2.40 13.19
CA HIS A 138 1.62 -1.98 12.69
C HIS A 138 0.76 -3.11 12.15
N HIS A 139 1.07 -4.37 12.50
CA HIS A 139 0.36 -5.56 12.03
C HIS A 139 -1.16 -5.43 12.10
N ALA A 140 -1.71 -5.05 13.27
CA ALA A 140 -3.15 -4.93 13.46
C ALA A 140 -3.79 -3.86 12.56
N LEU A 141 -3.10 -2.73 12.35
CA LEU A 141 -3.58 -1.67 11.47
C LEU A 141 -3.51 -2.09 9.99
N ILE A 142 -2.45 -2.79 9.58
CA ILE A 142 -2.31 -3.36 8.24
C ILE A 142 -3.44 -4.34 7.97
N VAL A 143 -3.71 -5.29 8.88
CA VAL A 143 -4.80 -6.25 8.72
C VAL A 143 -6.16 -5.55 8.66
N LYS A 144 -6.39 -4.54 9.50
CA LYS A 144 -7.65 -3.77 9.48
C LYS A 144 -7.84 -3.01 8.16
N ALA A 145 -6.80 -2.32 7.69
CA ALA A 145 -6.83 -1.62 6.40
C ALA A 145 -7.00 -2.60 5.23
N ALA A 146 -6.33 -3.75 5.27
CA ALA A 146 -6.47 -4.80 4.27
C ALA A 146 -7.88 -5.36 4.21
N ARG A 147 -8.57 -5.51 5.35
CA ARG A 147 -9.98 -5.94 5.38
C ARG A 147 -10.89 -4.93 4.69
N GLU A 148 -10.73 -3.65 4.99
CA GLU A 148 -11.49 -2.58 4.32
C GLU A 148 -11.18 -2.55 2.81
N LEU A 149 -9.91 -2.70 2.44
CA LEU A 149 -9.48 -2.71 1.04
C LEU A 149 -9.99 -3.94 0.29
N PHE A 150 -9.98 -5.10 0.95
CA PHE A 150 -10.50 -6.34 0.41
C PHE A 150 -12.01 -6.27 0.19
N LEU A 151 -12.77 -5.63 1.08
CA LEU A 151 -14.22 -5.52 0.95
C LEU A 151 -14.64 -4.40 -0.01
N ASN A 152 -14.02 -3.22 0.08
CA ASN A 152 -14.49 -2.02 -0.59
C ASN A 152 -13.68 -1.65 -1.85
N GLY A 153 -12.49 -2.24 -2.04
CA GLY A 153 -11.58 -1.91 -3.13
C GLY A 153 -10.82 -0.58 -2.95
N VAL A 154 -11.11 0.17 -1.89
CA VAL A 154 -10.43 1.43 -1.52
C VAL A 154 -10.32 1.57 0.00
N VAL A 155 -9.24 2.18 0.47
CA VAL A 155 -9.06 2.54 1.89
C VAL A 155 -8.29 3.86 2.01
N THR A 156 -8.62 4.66 3.03
CA THR A 156 -7.86 5.85 3.44
C THR A 156 -7.31 5.63 4.84
N VAL A 157 -6.03 5.94 5.06
CA VAL A 157 -5.35 5.89 6.37
C VAL A 157 -4.99 7.33 6.77
N PRO A 158 -5.27 7.78 8.01
CA PRO A 158 -5.87 7.02 9.11
C PRO A 158 -7.33 6.64 8.80
N LEU A 159 -7.73 5.47 9.30
CA LEU A 159 -9.09 4.97 9.09
C LEU A 159 -10.09 5.91 9.76
N PRO A 160 -11.19 6.31 9.10
CA PRO A 160 -12.20 7.14 9.72
C PRO A 160 -12.79 6.42 10.93
N GLU A 161 -13.03 7.17 12.01
CA GLU A 161 -13.76 6.65 13.18
C GLU A 161 -15.16 6.24 12.72
N ARG A 162 -15.48 4.94 12.77
CA ARG A 162 -16.87 4.50 12.62
C ARG A 162 -17.61 4.98 13.85
N LYS A 163 -18.46 6.01 13.70
CA LYS A 163 -19.49 6.31 14.69
C LYS A 163 -20.43 5.11 14.72
N GLU A 164 -20.34 4.29 15.77
CA GLU A 164 -21.35 3.28 16.06
C GLU A 164 -22.70 4.01 16.12
N SER A 165 -23.62 3.65 15.23
CA SER A 165 -25.01 4.12 15.19
C SER A 165 -25.92 2.96 15.53
#